data_AF-A0A3N5RY77-F1
#
_entry.id   AF-A0A3N5RY77-F1
#
_cell.length_a   1.000
_cell.length_b   1.000
_cell.length_c   1.000
_cell.angle_alpha   90.00
_cell.angle_beta   90.00
_cell.angle_gamma   90.00
#
_symmetry.space_group_name_H-M   'P 1'
#
loop_
_entity.id
_entity.type
_entity.pdbx_description
1 polymer ?
#
loop_
_entity_poly.entity_id
_entity_poly.type
_entity_poly.pdbx_seq_one_letter_code
_entity_poly.pdbx_strand_id
1 'polypeptide(L)'
;MLSNLGNVYKRRAGFMILAVLAMLAPAMTVYASDLSDATHLRERCEKEIKALEVPVRNFGDASDLASFAEAEKQIKLGKVKFIQTKYQEAIVIYNEYLKIQAALYRSLAKKYVERTDKLVDGVGVDLVDHVDDQKVEKYMQMASQNLKDAKTALDSPHPKGAIDLCRTAKNYALSAYKLVGKAAPAEYDRDAVDNGNSVYGK
;
A
#
# COMPACT_ATOMS: atom_id res chain seq x y z
N MET A 1 -66.16 32.18 18.18
CA MET A 1 -64.98 32.70 17.45
C MET A 1 -63.61 32.26 18.00
N LEU A 2 -63.53 31.39 19.03
CA LEU A 2 -62.23 30.94 19.60
C LEU A 2 -61.68 29.62 18.99
N SER A 3 -62.47 28.87 18.22
CA SER A 3 -62.04 27.58 17.64
C SER A 3 -61.10 27.70 16.42
N ASN A 4 -61.06 28.86 15.76
CA ASN A 4 -60.22 29.07 14.57
C ASN A 4 -58.77 29.46 14.88
N LEU A 5 -58.49 30.01 16.07
CA LEU A 5 -57.13 30.45 16.45
C LEU A 5 -56.20 29.27 16.75
N GLY A 6 -56.69 28.20 17.39
CA GLY A 6 -55.89 27.01 17.70
C GLY A 6 -55.46 26.22 16.46
N ASN A 7 -56.28 26.22 15.41
CA ASN A 7 -56.00 25.52 14.15
C ASN A 7 -54.95 26.25 13.29
N VAL A 8 -54.94 27.60 13.34
CA VAL A 8 -53.94 28.43 12.66
C VAL A 8 -52.56 28.30 13.32
N TYR A 9 -52.50 28.25 14.66
CA TYR A 9 -51.25 28.01 15.39
C TYR A 9 -50.66 26.61 15.16
N LYS A 10 -51.50 25.56 15.17
CA LYS A 10 -51.05 24.19 14.84
C LYS A 10 -50.52 24.06 13.41
N ARG A 11 -51.18 24.69 12.42
CA ARG A 11 -50.71 24.70 11.03
C ARG A 11 -49.40 25.47 10.86
N ARG A 12 -49.22 26.61 11.53
CA ARG A 12 -47.98 27.40 11.48
C ARG A 12 -46.81 26.71 12.18
N ALA A 13 -47.05 26.06 13.33
CA ALA A 13 -46.04 25.27 14.02
C ALA A 13 -45.63 24.03 13.19
N GLY A 14 -46.58 23.33 12.57
CA GLY A 14 -46.30 22.21 11.67
C GLY A 14 -45.47 22.61 10.45
N PHE A 15 -45.77 23.76 9.83
CA PHE A 15 -44.98 24.31 8.72
C PHE A 15 -43.57 24.72 9.13
N MET A 16 -43.38 25.32 10.32
CA MET A 16 -42.04 25.65 10.81
C MET A 16 -41.22 24.40 11.12
N ILE A 17 -41.82 23.36 11.70
CA ILE A 17 -41.14 22.09 11.98
C ILE A 17 -40.73 21.40 10.66
N LEU A 18 -41.61 21.39 9.66
CA LEU A 18 -41.31 20.87 8.31
C LEU A 18 -40.21 21.67 7.60
N ALA A 19 -40.21 23.00 7.73
CA ALA A 19 -39.16 23.85 7.14
C ALA A 19 -37.79 23.62 7.79
N VAL A 20 -37.73 23.45 9.12
CA VAL A 20 -36.48 23.13 9.84
C VAL A 20 -35.98 21.72 9.48
N LEU A 21 -36.87 20.72 9.39
CA LEU A 21 -36.53 19.37 8.93
C LEU A 21 -36.02 19.37 7.47
N ALA A 22 -36.63 20.16 6.60
CA ALA A 22 -36.21 20.30 5.20
C ALA A 22 -34.82 20.97 5.07
N MET A 23 -34.45 21.87 5.97
CA MET A 23 -33.11 22.48 6.00
C MET A 23 -32.03 21.57 6.61
N LEU A 24 -32.41 20.61 7.45
CA LEU A 24 -31.49 19.66 8.08
C LEU A 24 -31.19 18.44 7.19
N ALA A 25 -32.11 18.06 6.30
CA ALA A 25 -31.92 16.92 5.41
C ALA A 25 -30.65 17.00 4.52
N PRO A 26 -30.30 18.14 3.89
CA PRO A 26 -29.07 18.25 3.09
C PRO A 26 -27.79 18.12 3.92
N ALA A 27 -27.79 18.65 5.14
CA ALA A 27 -26.64 18.58 6.04
C ALA A 27 -26.38 17.13 6.50
N MET A 28 -27.44 16.37 6.77
CA MET A 28 -27.32 14.95 7.12
C MET A 28 -26.83 14.09 5.96
N THR A 29 -27.24 14.38 4.72
CA THR A 29 -26.77 13.63 3.54
C THR A 29 -25.28 13.86 3.24
N VAL A 30 -24.78 15.09 3.39
CA VAL A 30 -23.36 15.40 3.18
C VAL A 30 -22.49 14.75 4.27
N TYR A 31 -22.92 14.85 5.53
CA TYR A 31 -22.20 14.25 6.66
C TYR A 31 -22.10 12.71 6.54
N ALA A 32 -23.17 12.05 6.09
CA ALA A 32 -23.17 10.60 5.87
C ALA A 32 -22.23 10.19 4.73
N SER A 33 -22.18 10.98 3.64
CA SER A 33 -21.24 10.77 2.53
C SER A 33 -19.79 10.88 3.00
N ASP A 34 -19.47 11.97 3.71
CA ASP A 34 -18.10 12.24 4.18
C ASP A 34 -17.61 11.18 5.17
N LEU A 35 -18.50 10.70 6.06
CA LEU A 35 -18.18 9.61 6.98
C LEU A 35 -17.83 8.32 6.21
N SER A 36 -18.62 7.97 5.20
CA SER A 36 -18.40 6.77 4.38
C SER A 36 -17.05 6.86 3.65
N ASP A 37 -16.79 7.99 2.98
CA ASP A 37 -15.56 8.22 2.23
C ASP A 37 -14.33 8.20 3.15
N ALA A 38 -14.41 8.89 4.30
CA ALA A 38 -13.33 8.90 5.29
C ALA A 38 -13.08 7.51 5.89
N THR A 39 -14.12 6.67 6.04
CA THR A 39 -13.99 5.29 6.54
C THR A 39 -13.24 4.42 5.55
N HIS A 40 -13.65 4.43 4.28
CA HIS A 40 -12.99 3.67 3.23
C HIS A 40 -11.55 4.12 3.01
N LEU A 41 -11.29 5.43 3.03
CA LEU A 41 -9.93 5.96 2.93
C LEU A 41 -9.06 5.52 4.10
N ARG A 42 -9.55 5.62 5.34
CA ARG A 42 -8.82 5.16 6.54
C ARG A 42 -8.41 3.70 6.41
N GLU A 43 -9.36 2.82 6.11
CA GLU A 43 -9.12 1.38 6.02
C GLU A 43 -8.10 1.04 4.92
N ARG A 44 -8.22 1.69 3.77
CA ARG A 44 -7.24 1.58 2.69
C ARG A 44 -5.85 2.02 3.14
N CYS A 45 -5.75 3.18 3.80
CA CYS A 45 -4.46 3.72 4.26
C CYS A 45 -3.81 2.79 5.29
N GLU A 46 -4.58 2.30 6.27
CA GLU A 46 -4.09 1.37 7.29
C GLU A 46 -3.62 0.04 6.71
N LYS A 47 -4.30 -0.49 5.69
CA LYS A 47 -3.86 -1.69 4.99
C LYS A 47 -2.55 -1.45 4.25
N GLU A 48 -2.45 -0.33 3.53
CA GLU A 48 -1.29 -0.03 2.70
C GLU A 48 -0.04 0.30 3.50
N ILE A 49 -0.15 0.97 4.65
CA ILE A 49 1.04 1.29 5.45
C ILE A 49 1.68 0.04 6.05
N LYS A 50 0.88 -0.94 6.45
CA LYS A 50 1.36 -2.25 6.92
C LYS A 50 2.09 -3.01 5.80
N ALA A 51 1.57 -2.96 4.58
CA ALA A 51 2.20 -3.59 3.43
C ALA A 51 3.55 -2.95 3.07
N LEU A 52 3.72 -1.65 3.31
CA LEU A 52 4.96 -0.91 3.07
C LEU A 52 6.04 -1.17 4.13
N GLU A 53 5.70 -1.64 5.34
CA GLU A 53 6.66 -1.83 6.43
C GLU A 53 7.83 -2.73 5.99
N VAL A 54 7.52 -3.90 5.43
CA VAL A 54 8.52 -4.89 5.04
C VAL A 54 9.51 -4.34 4.01
N PRO A 55 9.08 -3.85 2.82
CA PRO A 55 10.02 -3.37 1.80
C PRO A 55 10.82 -2.16 2.28
N VAL A 56 10.22 -1.23 3.03
CA VAL A 56 10.94 -0.07 3.60
C VAL A 56 12.00 -0.51 4.60
N ARG A 57 11.69 -1.44 5.50
CA ARG A 57 12.64 -1.88 6.54
C ARG A 57 13.77 -2.73 5.97
N ASN A 58 13.51 -3.53 4.94
CA ASN A 58 14.52 -4.39 4.34
C ASN A 58 15.45 -3.64 3.38
N PHE A 59 14.88 -2.77 2.52
CA PHE A 59 15.62 -2.18 1.40
C PHE A 59 15.42 -0.67 1.23
N GLY A 60 14.66 -0.02 2.11
CA GLY A 60 14.57 1.43 2.13
C GLY A 60 15.87 2.09 2.55
N ASP A 61 16.17 3.23 1.95
CA ASP A 61 17.25 4.10 2.42
C ASP A 61 16.77 5.03 3.54
N ALA A 62 17.66 5.91 4.01
CA ALA A 62 17.32 6.88 5.06
C ALA A 62 16.16 7.81 4.67
N SER A 63 16.03 8.17 3.38
CA SER A 63 14.95 9.01 2.88
C SER A 63 13.62 8.26 2.84
N ASP A 64 13.62 6.99 2.45
CA ASP A 64 12.42 6.15 2.50
C ASP A 64 11.96 5.94 3.93
N LEU A 65 12.89 5.66 4.86
CA LEU A 65 12.58 5.48 6.28
C LEU A 65 11.97 6.75 6.89
N ALA A 66 12.52 7.92 6.56
CA ALA A 66 11.97 9.20 7.00
C ALA A 66 10.58 9.46 6.41
N SER A 67 10.39 9.17 5.12
CA SER A 67 9.10 9.32 4.44
C SER A 67 8.05 8.36 4.99
N PHE A 68 8.45 7.14 5.35
CA PHE A 68 7.57 6.17 6.00
C PHE A 68 7.15 6.62 7.41
N ALA A 69 8.07 7.18 8.21
CA ALA A 69 7.73 7.74 9.51
C ALA A 69 6.74 8.93 9.41
N GLU A 70 6.90 9.79 8.40
CA GLU A 70 5.93 10.86 8.14
C GLU A 70 4.58 10.28 7.69
N ALA A 71 4.57 9.24 6.85
CA ALA A 71 3.35 8.54 6.45
C ALA A 71 2.59 7.95 7.67
N GLU A 72 3.31 7.36 8.63
CA GLU A 72 2.72 6.87 9.89
C GLU A 72 2.08 8.00 10.71
N LYS A 73 2.73 9.16 10.76
CA LYS A 73 2.21 10.35 11.43
C LYS A 73 0.94 10.88 10.75
N GLN A 74 0.91 10.94 9.42
CA GLN A 74 -0.28 11.35 8.66
C GLN A 74 -1.47 10.42 8.93
N ILE A 75 -1.27 9.10 8.93
CA ILE A 75 -2.34 8.16 9.28
C ILE A 75 -2.87 8.41 10.70
N LYS A 76 -1.98 8.57 11.68
CA LYS A 76 -2.38 8.87 13.07
C LYS A 76 -3.18 10.18 13.14
N LEU A 77 -2.73 11.23 12.46
CA LEU A 77 -3.42 12.51 12.43
C LEU A 77 -4.80 12.41 11.74
N GLY A 78 -4.88 11.69 10.62
CA GLY A 78 -6.15 11.44 9.93
C GLY A 78 -7.16 10.72 10.83
N LYS A 79 -6.71 9.75 11.62
CA LYS A 79 -7.53 9.06 12.62
C LYS A 79 -8.01 10.01 13.72
N VAL A 80 -7.16 10.92 14.18
CA VAL A 80 -7.56 11.96 15.14
C VAL A 80 -8.68 12.83 14.57
N LYS A 81 -8.56 13.29 13.32
CA LYS A 81 -9.62 14.08 12.67
C LYS A 81 -10.90 13.27 12.49
N PHE A 82 -10.77 12.00 12.14
CA PHE A 82 -11.91 11.09 12.00
C PHE A 82 -12.71 10.95 13.30
N ILE A 83 -12.05 10.69 14.45
CA ILE A 83 -12.75 10.56 15.74
C ILE A 83 -13.34 11.89 16.24
N GLN A 84 -12.79 13.02 15.79
CA GLN A 84 -13.32 14.35 16.04
C GLN A 84 -14.48 14.72 15.11
N THR A 85 -15.02 13.75 14.34
CA THR A 85 -16.06 13.91 13.32
C THR A 85 -15.73 14.94 12.22
N LYS A 86 -14.44 15.28 12.07
CA LYS A 86 -13.90 16.20 11.07
C LYS A 86 -13.53 15.45 9.80
N TYR A 87 -14.53 14.84 9.15
CA TYR A 87 -14.30 13.90 8.04
C TYR A 87 -13.63 14.54 6.83
N GLN A 88 -14.01 15.77 6.47
CA GLN A 88 -13.33 16.50 5.38
C GLN A 88 -11.84 16.73 5.68
N GLU A 89 -11.48 17.13 6.89
CA GLU A 89 -10.06 17.26 7.29
C GLU A 89 -9.36 15.89 7.25
N ALA A 90 -10.01 14.82 7.70
CA ALA A 90 -9.47 13.46 7.66
C ALA A 90 -9.23 12.98 6.22
N ILE A 91 -10.18 13.22 5.30
CA ILE A 91 -10.09 12.88 3.88
C ILE A 91 -8.87 13.57 3.25
N VAL A 92 -8.68 14.86 3.51
CA VAL A 92 -7.51 15.62 3.02
C VAL A 92 -6.21 14.97 3.51
N ILE A 93 -6.11 14.67 4.81
CA ILE A 93 -4.91 14.04 5.39
C ILE A 93 -4.65 12.65 4.81
N TYR A 94 -5.68 11.81 4.65
CA TYR A 94 -5.52 10.49 4.04
C TYR A 94 -5.06 10.59 2.58
N ASN A 95 -5.56 11.57 1.83
CA ASN A 95 -5.10 11.81 0.46
C ASN A 95 -3.64 12.30 0.41
N GLU A 96 -3.19 13.11 1.36
CA GLU A 96 -1.76 13.46 1.48
C GLU A 96 -0.90 12.22 1.77
N TYR A 97 -1.35 11.34 2.67
CA TYR A 97 -0.69 10.04 2.87
C TYR A 97 -0.58 9.23 1.57
N LEU A 98 -1.65 9.16 0.75
CA LEU A 98 -1.63 8.40 -0.51
C LEU A 98 -0.58 8.93 -1.49
N LYS A 99 -0.27 10.22 -1.48
CA LYS A 99 0.83 10.80 -2.27
C LYS A 99 2.19 10.31 -1.78
N ILE A 100 2.42 10.32 -0.47
CA ILE A 100 3.66 9.81 0.15
C ILE A 100 3.81 8.31 -0.15
N GLN A 101 2.74 7.53 0.03
CA GLN A 101 2.69 6.10 -0.27
C GLN A 101 3.06 5.80 -1.73
N ALA A 102 2.51 6.55 -2.69
CA ALA A 102 2.83 6.38 -4.11
C ALA A 102 4.32 6.65 -4.40
N ALA A 103 4.89 7.70 -3.80
CA ALA A 103 6.31 8.02 -3.94
C ALA A 103 7.21 6.93 -3.32
N LEU A 104 6.85 6.43 -2.13
CA LEU A 104 7.53 5.31 -1.47
C LEU A 104 7.55 4.06 -2.35
N TYR A 105 6.40 3.64 -2.88
CA TYR A 105 6.36 2.47 -3.75
C TYR A 105 7.23 2.63 -4.99
N ARG A 106 7.27 3.82 -5.60
CA ARG A 106 8.13 4.06 -6.77
C ARG A 106 9.61 3.98 -6.42
N SER A 107 10.01 4.62 -5.31
CA SER A 107 11.40 4.56 -4.81
C SER A 107 11.83 3.13 -4.52
N LEU A 108 11.01 2.38 -3.77
CA LEU A 108 11.29 0.99 -3.40
C LEU A 108 11.29 0.07 -4.62
N ALA A 109 10.31 0.20 -5.52
CA ALA A 109 10.25 -0.63 -6.73
C ALA A 109 11.53 -0.51 -7.57
N LYS A 110 12.07 0.71 -7.73
CA LYS A 110 13.35 0.92 -8.42
C LYS A 110 14.50 0.17 -7.73
N LYS A 111 14.62 0.31 -6.40
CA LYS A 111 15.63 -0.40 -5.60
C LYS A 111 15.49 -1.92 -5.69
N TYR A 112 14.26 -2.42 -5.70
CA TYR A 112 13.95 -3.84 -5.86
C TYR A 112 14.37 -4.36 -7.23
N VAL A 113 14.09 -3.62 -8.30
CA VAL A 113 14.51 -3.99 -9.66
C VAL A 113 16.04 -4.04 -9.74
N GLU A 114 16.73 -3.00 -9.30
CA GLU A 114 18.20 -2.93 -9.31
C GLU A 114 18.86 -4.04 -8.48
N ARG A 115 18.28 -4.37 -7.32
CA ARG A 115 18.78 -5.47 -6.48
C ARG A 115 18.51 -6.83 -7.10
N THR A 116 17.31 -7.06 -7.63
CA THR A 116 16.92 -8.33 -8.27
C THR A 116 17.79 -8.61 -9.48
N ASP A 117 18.08 -7.59 -10.30
CA ASP A 117 18.96 -7.70 -11.47
C ASP A 117 20.35 -8.25 -11.06
N LYS A 118 20.98 -7.61 -10.07
CA LYS A 118 22.28 -8.06 -9.53
C LYS A 118 22.23 -9.46 -8.93
N LEU A 119 21.16 -9.79 -8.21
CA LEU A 119 20.99 -11.11 -7.59
C LEU A 119 20.83 -12.20 -8.64
N VAL A 120 19.99 -11.98 -9.67
CA VAL A 120 19.78 -12.97 -10.74
C VAL A 120 21.08 -13.22 -11.50
N ASP A 121 21.83 -12.17 -11.82
CA ASP A 121 23.15 -12.30 -12.46
C ASP A 121 24.15 -13.02 -11.57
N GLY A 122 24.22 -12.65 -10.28
CA GLY A 122 25.10 -13.30 -9.30
C GLY A 122 24.82 -14.80 -9.18
N VAL A 123 23.55 -15.17 -8.98
CA VAL A 123 23.13 -16.58 -8.97
C VAL A 123 23.47 -17.29 -10.28
N GLY A 124 23.28 -16.62 -11.43
CA GLY A 124 23.63 -17.17 -12.74
C GLY A 124 25.11 -17.50 -12.86
N VAL A 125 25.98 -16.61 -12.37
CA VAL A 125 27.44 -16.84 -12.31
C VAL A 125 27.77 -18.01 -11.38
N ASP A 126 27.18 -18.06 -10.18
CA ASP A 126 27.45 -19.10 -9.19
C ASP A 126 27.01 -20.51 -9.62
N LEU A 127 26.07 -20.58 -10.56
CA LEU A 127 25.47 -21.80 -11.08
C LEU A 127 25.79 -22.07 -12.55
N VAL A 128 26.75 -21.35 -13.15
CA VAL A 128 27.06 -21.46 -14.59
C VAL A 128 27.45 -22.88 -15.03
N ASP A 129 28.13 -23.64 -14.17
CA ASP A 129 28.51 -25.04 -14.42
C ASP A 129 27.31 -26.01 -14.44
N HIS A 130 26.11 -25.53 -14.09
CA HIS A 130 24.86 -26.29 -14.10
C HIS A 130 23.88 -25.80 -15.17
N VAL A 131 24.34 -25.05 -16.18
CA VAL A 131 23.48 -24.51 -17.24
C VAL A 131 22.74 -25.58 -18.04
N ASP A 132 23.32 -26.79 -18.17
CA ASP A 132 22.70 -27.93 -18.85
C ASP A 132 21.69 -28.70 -17.97
N ASP A 133 21.60 -28.38 -16.67
CA ASP A 133 20.52 -28.90 -15.82
C ASP A 133 19.22 -28.17 -16.16
N GLN A 134 18.32 -28.88 -16.85
CA GLN A 134 17.03 -28.36 -17.28
C GLN A 134 16.18 -27.74 -16.15
N LYS A 135 16.34 -28.20 -14.90
CA LYS A 135 15.62 -27.60 -13.77
C LYS A 135 16.22 -26.27 -13.36
N VAL A 136 17.56 -26.18 -13.32
CA VAL A 136 18.28 -24.93 -13.04
C VAL A 136 17.97 -23.91 -14.14
N GLU A 137 18.10 -24.31 -15.41
CA GLU A 137 17.76 -23.48 -16.56
C GLU A 137 16.33 -22.90 -16.44
N LYS A 138 15.34 -23.77 -16.17
CA LYS A 138 13.94 -23.37 -16.02
C LYS A 138 13.75 -22.35 -14.88
N TYR A 139 14.41 -22.54 -13.75
CA TYR A 139 14.30 -21.61 -12.61
C TYR A 139 14.90 -20.25 -12.95
N MET A 140 16.05 -20.23 -13.63
CA MET A 140 16.68 -18.99 -14.07
C MET A 140 15.85 -18.28 -15.15
N GLN A 141 15.23 -19.00 -16.08
CA GLN A 141 14.28 -18.43 -17.04
C GLN A 141 13.07 -17.79 -16.36
N MET A 142 12.48 -18.46 -15.36
CA MET A 142 11.36 -17.89 -14.59
C MET A 142 11.78 -16.66 -13.80
N ALA A 143 12.99 -16.65 -13.22
CA ALA A 143 13.54 -15.48 -12.53
C ALA A 143 13.69 -14.29 -13.49
N SER A 144 14.30 -14.50 -14.65
CA SER A 144 14.49 -13.48 -15.68
C SER A 144 13.18 -12.94 -16.24
N GLN A 145 12.19 -13.81 -16.46
CA GLN A 145 10.87 -13.39 -16.93
C GLN A 145 10.16 -12.50 -15.89
N ASN A 146 10.16 -12.89 -14.61
CA ASN A 146 9.57 -12.05 -13.57
C ASN A 146 10.31 -10.72 -13.39
N LEU A 147 11.63 -10.69 -13.54
CA LEU A 147 12.40 -9.45 -13.53
C LEU A 147 12.05 -8.54 -14.72
N LYS A 148 11.87 -9.11 -15.91
CA LYS A 148 11.40 -8.36 -17.09
C LYS A 148 10.01 -7.77 -16.87
N ASP A 149 9.10 -8.55 -16.28
CA ASP A 149 7.76 -8.08 -15.94
C ASP A 149 7.81 -7.00 -14.85
N ALA A 150 8.70 -7.13 -13.87
CA ALA A 150 8.91 -6.12 -12.84
C ALA A 150 9.42 -4.78 -13.42
N LYS A 151 10.37 -4.83 -14.36
CA LYS A 151 10.86 -3.65 -15.10
C LYS A 151 9.70 -2.97 -15.85
N THR A 152 8.82 -3.74 -16.47
CA THR A 152 7.62 -3.21 -17.13
C THR A 152 6.62 -2.60 -16.13
N ALA A 153 6.42 -3.25 -14.98
CA ALA A 153 5.52 -2.77 -13.94
C ALA A 153 6.02 -1.50 -13.22
N LEU A 154 7.34 -1.25 -13.21
CA LEU A 154 7.93 -0.04 -12.64
C LEU A 154 7.44 1.24 -13.33
N ASP A 155 7.26 1.17 -14.65
CA ASP A 155 6.77 2.28 -15.47
C ASP A 155 5.24 2.45 -15.39
N SER A 156 4.55 1.54 -14.70
CA SER A 156 3.11 1.62 -14.51
C SER A 156 2.71 2.68 -13.46
N PRO A 157 1.46 3.16 -13.48
CA PRO A 157 0.91 4.01 -12.42
C PRO A 157 0.89 3.35 -11.02
N HIS A 158 1.08 2.04 -10.93
CA HIS A 158 0.93 1.26 -9.70
C HIS A 158 2.18 0.40 -9.42
N PRO A 159 3.32 1.01 -9.04
CA PRO A 159 4.62 0.34 -8.95
C PRO A 159 4.72 -0.73 -7.87
N LYS A 160 3.70 -0.90 -7.01
CA LYS A 160 3.62 -1.97 -6.02
C LYS A 160 3.80 -3.36 -6.65
N GLY A 161 3.21 -3.60 -7.83
CA GLY A 161 3.32 -4.89 -8.52
C GLY A 161 4.76 -5.26 -8.91
N ALA A 162 5.62 -4.27 -9.14
CA ALA A 162 7.04 -4.52 -9.45
C ALA A 162 7.79 -5.15 -8.27
N ILE A 163 7.44 -4.78 -7.02
CA ILE A 163 8.05 -5.35 -5.80
C ILE A 163 7.70 -6.84 -5.69
N ASP A 164 6.44 -7.21 -5.93
CA ASP A 164 5.98 -8.60 -5.83
C ASP A 164 6.59 -9.48 -6.93
N LEU A 165 6.70 -8.96 -8.15
CA LEU A 165 7.40 -9.62 -9.25
C LEU A 165 8.90 -9.79 -8.96
N CYS A 166 9.55 -8.77 -8.38
CA CYS A 166 10.94 -8.88 -7.92
C CYS A 166 11.10 -9.96 -6.86
N ARG A 167 10.21 -10.05 -5.86
CA ARG A 167 10.25 -11.14 -4.85
C ARG A 167 10.11 -12.51 -5.49
N THR A 168 9.21 -12.64 -6.45
CA THR A 168 9.01 -13.88 -7.21
C THR A 168 10.28 -14.25 -7.99
N ALA A 169 10.89 -13.28 -8.67
CA ALA A 169 12.14 -13.48 -9.40
C ALA A 169 13.29 -13.93 -8.47
N LYS A 170 13.51 -13.21 -7.36
CA LYS A 170 14.50 -13.57 -6.34
C LYS A 170 14.24 -14.95 -5.76
N ASN A 171 12.99 -15.32 -5.52
CA ASN A 171 12.66 -16.64 -4.97
C ASN A 171 13.02 -17.76 -5.95
N TYR A 172 12.76 -17.60 -7.25
CA TYR A 172 13.19 -18.56 -8.25
C TYR A 172 14.71 -18.65 -8.35
N ALA A 173 15.41 -17.50 -8.41
CA ALA A 173 16.87 -17.48 -8.47
C ALA A 173 17.49 -18.17 -7.23
N LEU A 174 17.10 -17.77 -6.02
CA LEU A 174 17.64 -18.38 -4.80
C LEU A 174 17.25 -19.86 -4.64
N SER A 175 16.09 -20.27 -5.17
CA SER A 175 15.70 -21.69 -5.15
C SER A 175 16.53 -22.55 -6.11
N ALA A 176 17.17 -21.96 -7.12
CA ALA A 176 18.04 -22.71 -8.04
C ALA A 176 19.25 -23.32 -7.32
N TYR A 177 19.77 -22.66 -6.27
CA TYR A 177 20.82 -23.22 -5.41
C TYR A 177 20.44 -24.59 -4.82
N LYS A 178 19.20 -24.74 -4.35
CA LYS A 178 18.72 -25.98 -3.75
C LYS A 178 18.64 -27.12 -4.77
N LEU A 179 18.42 -26.82 -6.05
CA LEU A 179 18.34 -27.83 -7.11
C LEU A 179 19.67 -28.54 -7.33
N VAL A 180 20.78 -27.86 -7.05
CA VAL A 180 22.15 -28.39 -7.19
C VAL A 180 22.78 -28.76 -5.85
N GLY A 181 21.98 -28.82 -4.78
CA GLY A 181 22.46 -29.17 -3.44
C GLY A 181 23.36 -28.12 -2.78
N LYS A 182 23.36 -26.87 -3.28
CA LYS A 182 24.10 -25.75 -2.69
C LYS A 182 23.18 -24.93 -1.78
N ALA A 183 23.77 -24.34 -0.74
CA ALA A 183 23.10 -23.29 0.03
C ALA A 183 23.26 -21.94 -0.69
N ALA A 184 22.25 -21.08 -0.61
CA ALA A 184 22.40 -19.71 -1.06
C ALA A 184 23.42 -18.96 -0.16
N PRO A 185 24.29 -18.11 -0.73
CA PRO A 185 25.19 -17.25 0.03
C PRO A 185 24.45 -16.39 1.07
N ALA A 186 25.09 -16.18 2.23
CA ALA A 186 24.50 -15.44 3.36
C ALA A 186 24.17 -13.97 3.01
N GLU A 187 24.82 -13.39 2.00
CA GLU A 187 24.48 -12.04 1.52
C GLU A 187 23.05 -11.92 0.97
N TYR A 188 22.42 -13.06 0.63
CA TYR A 188 21.04 -13.15 0.18
C TYR A 188 20.04 -13.49 1.29
N ASP A 189 20.46 -13.62 2.55
CA ASP A 189 19.56 -13.94 3.66
C ASP A 189 18.43 -12.91 3.79
N ARG A 190 18.76 -11.64 3.60
CA ARG A 190 17.77 -10.56 3.61
C ARG A 190 16.75 -10.72 2.48
N ASP A 191 17.17 -11.16 1.30
CA ASP A 191 16.25 -11.41 0.18
C ASP A 191 15.35 -12.60 0.44
N ALA A 192 15.89 -13.68 1.01
CA ALA A 192 15.13 -14.86 1.36
C ALA A 192 14.02 -14.53 2.38
N VAL A 193 14.34 -13.74 3.42
CA VAL A 193 13.36 -13.29 4.41
C VAL A 193 12.33 -12.35 3.80
N ASP A 194 12.76 -11.41 2.94
CA ASP A 194 11.85 -10.50 2.25
C ASP A 194 10.89 -11.21 1.28
N ASN A 195 11.32 -12.27 0.61
CA ASN A 195 10.47 -13.09 -0.26
C ASN A 195 9.33 -13.76 0.54
N GLY A 196 9.57 -14.05 1.81
CA GLY A 196 8.55 -14.48 2.78
C GLY A 196 7.71 -13.33 3.37
N ASN A 197 7.81 -12.13 2.81
CA ASN A 197 7.15 -10.91 3.27
C ASN A 197 7.38 -10.63 4.77
N SER A 198 8.62 -10.81 5.22
CA SER A 198 9.04 -10.62 6.61
C SER A 198 10.18 -9.62 6.72
N VAL A 199 10.30 -8.96 7.87
CA VAL A 199 11.40 -8.02 8.15
C VAL A 199 12.63 -8.80 8.57
N TYR A 200 13.76 -8.57 7.91
CA TYR A 200 15.02 -9.20 8.25
C TYR A 200 15.59 -8.67 9.57
N GLY A 201 16.04 -9.58 10.44
CA GLY A 201 16.64 -9.23 11.73
C GLY A 201 15.65 -8.82 12.83
N LYS A 202 14.35 -9.10 12.64
CA LYS A 202 13.33 -9.02 13.69
C LYS A 202 13.02 -10.40 14.28
#